data_AF-A0A7C5HGA8-F1
#
_entry.id   AF-A0A7C5HGA8-F1
#
_cell.length_a   1.000
_cell.length_b   1.000
_cell.length_c   1.000
_cell.angle_alpha   90.00
_cell.angle_beta   90.00
_cell.angle_gamma   90.00
#
_symmetry.space_group_name_H-M   'P 1'
#
loop_
_entity.id
_entity.type
_entity.pdbx_description
1 polymer ?
#
loop_
_entity_poly.entity_id
_entity_poly.type
_entity_poly.pdbx_seq_one_letter_code
_entity_poly.pdbx_strand_id
1 'polypeptide(L)'
;MKEEITLLKDEDWSLIDGELCQVIDFVPMGSSVKDGKVIAMNMTAPYASIHIECKKIPRKITGFITHKIDFINLWNAFKERGVKENEEVLIIWSIKHYKNKIFKVFSRVMPKLWVMIWRKGAFEMLVNLNQKTESLTDEDIWKTLGTGPLAEWKPDVIE
;
A
#
# COMPACT_ATOMS: atom_id res chain seq x y z
N MET A 1 -16.28 5.62 21.64
CA MET A 1 -15.46 6.12 20.51
C MET A 1 -14.82 4.90 19.85
N LYS A 2 -14.98 4.67 18.55
CA LYS A 2 -14.22 3.59 17.90
C LYS A 2 -12.76 4.04 17.84
N GLU A 3 -11.87 3.42 18.61
CA GLU A 3 -10.46 3.84 18.62
C GLU A 3 -9.85 3.58 17.24
N GLU A 4 -8.97 4.47 16.83
CA GLU A 4 -8.17 4.38 15.62
C GLU A 4 -7.05 3.35 15.80
N ILE A 5 -6.77 2.57 14.77
CA ILE A 5 -5.65 1.61 14.79
C ILE A 5 -4.43 2.28 14.19
N THR A 6 -3.30 2.19 14.89
CA THR A 6 -2.01 2.67 14.40
C THR A 6 -1.15 1.48 13.99
N LEU A 7 -0.60 1.51 12.77
CA LEU A 7 0.34 0.52 12.25
C LEU A 7 1.73 1.16 12.09
N LEU A 8 2.67 0.85 12.98
CA LEU A 8 4.00 1.44 12.94
C LEU A 8 5.07 0.40 12.60
N LYS A 9 5.01 -0.75 13.26
CA LYS A 9 5.98 -1.84 13.08
C LYS A 9 5.37 -2.96 12.27
N ASP A 10 6.21 -3.84 11.74
CA ASP A 10 5.78 -4.98 10.91
C ASP A 10 4.72 -5.83 11.63
N GLU A 11 4.83 -5.98 12.96
CA GLU A 11 3.85 -6.72 13.76
C GLU A 11 2.46 -6.07 13.76
N ASP A 12 2.38 -4.74 13.77
CA ASP A 12 1.11 -4.03 13.68
C ASP A 12 0.51 -4.23 12.28
N TRP A 13 1.33 -4.02 11.24
CA TRP A 13 0.93 -4.19 9.84
C TRP A 13 0.45 -5.61 9.51
N SER A 14 0.92 -6.62 10.24
CA SER A 14 0.52 -8.01 10.05
C SER A 14 -1.00 -8.25 10.16
N LEU A 15 -1.74 -7.35 10.82
CA LEU A 15 -3.20 -7.36 10.89
C LEU A 15 -3.88 -7.32 9.50
N ILE A 16 -3.21 -6.72 8.52
CA ILE A 16 -3.69 -6.57 7.14
C ILE A 16 -2.72 -7.18 6.11
N ASP A 17 -1.87 -8.14 6.51
CA ASP A 17 -0.88 -8.76 5.61
C ASP A 17 -1.55 -9.41 4.39
N GLY A 18 -1.24 -8.87 3.21
CA GLY A 18 -1.75 -9.27 1.90
C GLY A 18 -3.20 -8.87 1.64
N GLU A 19 -3.78 -8.01 2.48
CA GLU A 19 -5.13 -7.49 2.24
C GLU A 19 -5.09 -6.26 1.34
N LEU A 20 -6.08 -6.17 0.46
CA LEU A 20 -6.28 -4.97 -0.34
C LEU A 20 -6.86 -3.85 0.54
N CYS A 21 -6.20 -2.70 0.54
CA CYS A 21 -6.64 -1.52 1.28
C CYS A 21 -6.68 -0.30 0.35
N GLN A 22 -7.61 0.62 0.59
CA GLN A 22 -7.66 1.90 -0.09
C GLN A 22 -6.93 2.95 0.74
N VAL A 23 -6.07 3.74 0.12
CA VAL A 23 -5.45 4.91 0.75
C VAL A 23 -6.35 6.11 0.57
N ILE A 24 -6.84 6.64 1.69
CA ILE A 24 -7.72 7.80 1.75
C ILE A 24 -6.91 9.09 1.74
N ASP A 25 -5.76 9.09 2.41
CA ASP A 25 -4.91 10.27 2.53
C ASP A 25 -3.43 9.87 2.72
N PHE A 26 -2.54 10.71 2.19
CA PHE A 26 -1.09 10.53 2.25
C PHE A 26 -0.44 11.82 2.75
N VAL A 27 0.18 11.73 3.93
CA VAL A 27 0.72 12.87 4.68
C VAL A 27 2.23 12.68 4.87
N PRO A 28 3.06 13.33 4.05
CA PRO A 28 4.51 13.35 4.26
C PRO A 28 4.88 14.04 5.58
N MET A 29 5.73 13.42 6.39
CA MET A 29 6.10 13.90 7.73
C MET A 29 7.41 14.68 7.70
N GLY A 30 7.44 15.81 6.98
CA GLY A 30 8.67 16.59 6.78
C GLY A 30 9.70 15.90 5.88
N SER A 31 9.24 14.92 5.09
CA SER A 31 10.02 14.23 4.07
C SER A 31 9.49 14.53 2.67
N SER A 32 10.38 14.52 1.68
CA SER A 32 10.04 14.72 0.27
C SER A 32 10.92 13.84 -0.63
N VAL A 33 10.55 13.73 -1.89
CA VAL A 33 11.42 13.13 -2.92
C VAL A 33 11.85 14.22 -3.89
N LYS A 34 13.15 14.27 -4.17
CA LYS A 34 13.75 15.15 -5.18
C LYS A 34 14.76 14.35 -5.98
N ASP A 35 14.66 14.39 -7.31
CA ASP A 35 15.53 13.65 -8.22
C ASP A 35 15.64 12.15 -7.87
N GLY A 36 14.51 11.53 -7.50
CA GLY A 36 14.42 10.13 -7.09
C GLY A 36 15.03 9.81 -5.72
N LYS A 37 15.47 10.81 -4.95
CA LYS A 37 16.07 10.64 -3.62
C LYS A 37 15.16 11.19 -2.54
N VAL A 38 15.00 10.43 -1.47
CA VAL A 38 14.30 10.88 -0.26
C VAL A 38 15.16 11.90 0.47
N ILE A 39 14.57 13.05 0.75
CA ILE A 39 15.09 14.12 1.58
C ILE A 39 14.22 14.19 2.83
N ALA A 40 14.78 13.84 3.99
CA ALA A 40 14.06 13.81 5.25
C ALA A 40 14.77 14.69 6.29
N MET A 41 14.00 15.47 7.05
CA MET A 41 14.55 16.29 8.14
C MET A 41 14.99 15.45 9.34
N ASN A 42 14.39 14.27 9.54
CA ASN A 42 14.71 13.35 10.61
C ASN A 42 14.76 11.90 10.07
N MET A 43 15.89 11.23 10.25
CA MET A 43 16.12 9.85 9.78
C MET A 43 15.57 8.77 10.72
N THR A 44 15.10 9.16 11.91
CA THR A 44 14.55 8.25 12.94
C THR A 44 13.03 8.25 13.01
N ALA A 45 12.39 9.22 12.36
CA ALA A 45 10.93 9.30 12.23
C ALA A 45 10.45 8.60 10.95
N PRO A 46 9.19 8.15 10.89
CA PRO A 46 8.57 7.73 9.64
C PRO A 46 8.63 8.83 8.58
N TYR A 47 8.76 8.45 7.30
CA TYR A 47 8.77 9.38 6.19
C TYR A 47 7.38 9.99 5.92
N ALA A 48 6.32 9.21 6.18
CA ALA A 48 4.94 9.62 5.99
C ALA A 48 4.00 8.82 6.90
N SER A 49 2.78 9.31 7.04
CA SER A 49 1.61 8.51 7.44
C SER A 49 0.62 8.41 6.27
N ILE A 50 -0.13 7.30 6.26
CA ILE A 50 -1.27 7.10 5.37
C ILE A 50 -2.51 6.75 6.18
N HIS A 51 -3.64 7.32 5.81
CA HIS A 51 -4.94 6.91 6.31
C HIS A 51 -5.53 5.89 5.35
N ILE A 52 -5.92 4.71 5.83
CA ILE A 52 -6.38 3.63 4.97
C ILE A 52 -7.72 3.05 5.42
N GLU A 53 -8.49 2.60 4.44
CA GLU A 53 -9.66 1.75 4.62
C GLU A 53 -9.31 0.31 4.22
N CYS A 54 -9.63 -0.65 5.08
CA CYS A 54 -9.46 -2.08 4.82
C CYS A 54 -10.74 -2.82 5.25
N LYS A 55 -11.37 -3.58 4.36
CA LYS A 55 -12.64 -4.27 4.70
C LYS A 55 -12.49 -5.35 5.77
N LYS A 56 -11.28 -5.92 5.92
CA LYS A 56 -10.98 -6.85 7.02
C LYS A 56 -11.14 -6.21 8.40
N ILE A 57 -10.89 -4.90 8.50
CA ILE A 57 -10.94 -4.18 9.76
C ILE A 57 -11.79 -2.91 9.58
N PRO A 58 -13.07 -2.91 10.00
CA PRO A 58 -14.00 -1.80 9.80
C PRO A 58 -13.77 -0.64 10.80
N ARG A 59 -12.52 -0.17 10.88
CA ARG A 59 -12.04 0.94 11.72
C ARG A 59 -11.11 1.82 10.89
N LYS A 60 -10.94 3.07 11.30
CA LYS A 60 -9.92 3.94 10.72
C LYS A 60 -8.53 3.40 11.10
N ILE A 61 -7.65 3.32 10.10
CA ILE A 61 -6.29 2.83 10.26
C ILE A 61 -5.35 3.93 9.79
N THR A 62 -4.34 4.22 10.61
CA THR A 62 -3.22 5.07 10.26
C THR A 62 -1.96 4.22 10.20
N GLY A 63 -1.39 4.10 8.99
CA GLY A 63 -0.16 3.38 8.74
C GLY A 63 1.03 4.32 8.59
N PHE A 64 2.14 4.01 9.25
CA PHE A 64 3.38 4.78 9.14
C PHE A 64 4.36 4.13 8.17
N ILE A 65 4.94 4.95 7.30
CA ILE A 65 5.83 4.53 6.22
C ILE A 65 7.27 4.77 6.65
N THR A 66 7.97 3.69 6.98
CA THR A 66 9.34 3.72 7.50
C THR A 66 10.38 3.30 6.47
N HIS A 67 9.97 2.62 5.39
CA HIS A 67 10.88 2.17 4.35
C HIS A 67 10.97 3.18 3.20
N LYS A 68 12.20 3.42 2.73
CA LYS A 68 12.51 4.46 1.73
C LYS A 68 11.81 4.22 0.39
N ILE A 69 11.82 2.98 -0.10
CA ILE A 69 11.21 2.64 -1.39
C ILE A 69 9.68 2.73 -1.32
N ASP A 70 9.08 2.31 -0.21
CA ASP A 70 7.63 2.40 -0.03
C ASP A 70 7.18 3.87 -0.02
N PHE A 71 7.96 4.74 0.64
CA PHE A 71 7.73 6.18 0.60
C PHE A 71 7.87 6.76 -0.80
N ILE A 72 8.92 6.38 -1.56
CA ILE A 72 9.10 6.82 -2.95
C ILE A 72 7.91 6.37 -3.82
N ASN A 73 7.43 5.13 -3.65
CA ASN A 73 6.31 4.61 -4.43
C ASN A 73 5.02 5.40 -4.15
N LEU A 74 4.72 5.68 -2.88
CA LEU A 74 3.59 6.53 -2.50
C LEU A 74 3.76 7.97 -3.01
N TRP A 75 4.97 8.52 -2.92
CA TRP A 75 5.27 9.85 -3.46
C TRP A 75 5.04 9.90 -4.97
N ASN A 76 5.50 8.90 -5.71
CA ASN A 76 5.29 8.81 -7.14
C ASN A 76 3.80 8.76 -7.49
N ALA A 77 3.02 8.00 -6.72
CA ALA A 77 1.57 7.92 -6.92
C ALA A 77 0.87 9.27 -6.65
N PHE A 78 1.12 9.89 -5.49
CA PHE A 78 0.36 11.05 -5.02
C PHE A 78 0.91 12.40 -5.47
N LYS A 79 2.22 12.54 -5.68
CA LYS A 79 2.89 13.83 -5.94
C LYS A 79 3.45 13.95 -7.35
N GLU A 80 4.15 12.92 -7.86
CA GLU A 80 4.75 13.00 -9.21
C GLU A 80 3.71 12.76 -10.30
N ARG A 81 3.04 11.60 -10.26
CA ARG A 81 2.01 11.23 -11.26
C ARG A 81 0.70 11.94 -10.96
N GLY A 82 0.39 12.13 -9.67
CA GLY A 82 -0.82 12.79 -9.18
C GLY A 82 -2.06 11.91 -9.34
N VAL A 83 -2.80 11.72 -8.25
CA VAL A 83 -4.08 11.01 -8.28
C VAL A 83 -5.17 11.98 -8.72
N LYS A 84 -5.97 11.59 -9.72
CA LYS A 84 -7.09 12.40 -10.23
C LYS A 84 -8.37 12.12 -9.44
N GLU A 85 -9.36 13.00 -9.55
CA GLU A 85 -10.62 12.90 -8.79
C GLU A 85 -11.42 11.61 -9.04
N ASN A 86 -11.27 11.03 -10.24
CA ASN A 86 -11.92 9.80 -10.71
C ASN A 86 -11.05 8.55 -10.51
N GLU A 87 -9.99 8.66 -9.73
CA GLU A 87 -9.05 7.58 -9.42
C GLU A 87 -8.95 7.38 -7.91
N GLU A 88 -8.39 6.24 -7.53
CA GLU A 88 -8.13 5.88 -6.15
C GLU A 88 -6.83 5.11 -6.05
N VAL A 89 -6.17 5.22 -4.89
CA VAL A 89 -4.93 4.51 -4.61
C VAL A 89 -5.25 3.29 -3.78
N LEU A 90 -4.88 2.12 -4.30
CA LEU A 90 -4.97 0.86 -3.58
C LEU A 90 -3.56 0.43 -3.18
N ILE A 91 -3.45 -0.19 -2.02
CA ILE A 91 -2.21 -0.77 -1.54
C ILE A 91 -2.42 -2.21 -1.10
N ILE A 92 -1.36 -2.98 -1.21
CA ILE A 92 -1.20 -4.24 -0.51
C ILE A 92 0.10 -4.12 0.29
N TRP A 93 -0.01 -4.22 1.61
CA TRP A 93 1.15 -4.44 2.46
C TRP A 93 1.34 -5.94 2.61
N SER A 94 2.52 -6.48 2.30
CA SER A 94 2.75 -7.92 2.43
C SER A 94 4.20 -8.31 2.69
N ILE A 95 4.40 -9.17 3.69
CA ILE A 95 5.63 -9.95 3.86
C ILE A 95 5.40 -11.39 3.37
N LYS A 96 4.16 -11.88 3.47
CA LYS A 96 3.83 -13.27 3.12
C LYS A 96 4.05 -13.56 1.62
N HIS A 97 3.89 -12.57 0.76
CA HIS A 97 4.07 -12.67 -0.70
C HIS A 97 5.47 -12.27 -1.18
N TYR A 98 6.49 -12.28 -0.31
CA TYR A 98 7.86 -12.14 -0.77
C TYR A 98 8.32 -13.37 -1.56
N LYS A 99 8.92 -13.12 -2.74
CA LYS A 99 9.39 -14.15 -3.69
C LYS A 99 10.29 -15.21 -3.05
N ASN A 100 11.18 -14.78 -2.15
CA ASN A 100 12.19 -15.64 -1.54
C ASN A 100 12.05 -15.69 -0.03
N LYS A 101 12.21 -16.89 0.55
CA LYS A 101 12.27 -17.08 2.02
C LYS A 101 13.35 -16.23 2.68
N ILE A 102 14.46 -15.95 1.97
CA ILE A 102 15.54 -15.12 2.51
C ILE A 102 15.10 -13.67 2.73
N PHE A 103 14.25 -13.12 1.86
CA PHE A 103 13.71 -11.76 2.05
C PHE A 103 12.79 -11.66 3.25
N LYS A 104 12.10 -12.76 3.61
CA LYS A 104 11.27 -12.82 4.82
C LYS A 104 12.10 -12.70 6.09
N VAL A 105 13.31 -13.28 6.11
CA VAL A 105 14.26 -13.15 7.24
C VAL A 105 14.77 -11.72 7.40
N PHE A 106 14.97 -11.01 6.27
CA PHE A 106 15.44 -9.63 6.25
C PHE A 106 14.30 -8.60 6.09
N SER A 107 13.06 -8.97 6.41
CA SER A 107 11.87 -8.17 6.10
C SER A 107 11.95 -6.74 6.63
N ARG A 108 12.58 -6.52 7.79
CA ARG A 108 12.73 -5.20 8.42
C ARG A 108 13.38 -4.15 7.52
N VAL A 109 14.28 -4.54 6.62
CA VAL A 109 14.99 -3.63 5.71
C VAL A 109 14.48 -3.70 4.26
N MET A 110 13.36 -4.39 4.04
CA MET A 110 12.78 -4.60 2.73
C MET A 110 11.50 -3.76 2.54
N PRO A 111 11.20 -3.32 1.31
CA PRO A 111 9.93 -2.68 0.98
C PRO A 111 8.77 -3.67 1.03
N LYS A 112 7.64 -3.20 1.56
CA LYS A 112 6.47 -4.05 1.86
C LYS A 112 5.20 -3.61 1.15
N LEU A 113 5.21 -2.42 0.52
CA LEU A 113 4.02 -1.82 -0.06
C LEU A 113 4.04 -1.90 -1.59
N TRP A 114 3.09 -2.65 -2.13
CA TRP A 114 2.67 -2.52 -3.52
C TRP A 114 1.64 -1.42 -3.61
N VAL A 115 1.95 -0.38 -4.37
CA VAL A 115 1.07 0.79 -4.58
C VAL A 115 0.49 0.74 -5.98
N MET A 116 -0.82 0.91 -6.12
CA MET A 116 -1.53 0.88 -7.40
C MET A 116 -2.49 2.05 -7.50
N ILE A 117 -2.65 2.59 -8.71
CA ILE A 117 -3.71 3.54 -9.02
C ILE A 117 -4.76 2.86 -9.87
N TRP A 118 -6.00 2.98 -9.43
CA TRP A 118 -7.17 2.42 -10.11
C TRP A 118 -8.19 3.50 -10.42
N ARG A 119 -9.15 3.16 -11.28
CA ARG A 119 -10.36 3.95 -11.44
C ARG A 119 -11.19 3.84 -10.16
N LYS A 120 -11.87 4.92 -9.79
CA LYS A 120 -12.73 4.98 -8.61
C LYS A 120 -13.76 3.86 -8.59
N GLY A 121 -13.94 3.22 -7.44
CA GLY A 121 -14.86 2.09 -7.26
C GLY A 121 -14.23 0.71 -7.49
N ALA A 122 -12.98 0.63 -7.96
CA ALA A 122 -12.26 -0.62 -8.07
C ALA A 122 -12.06 -1.30 -6.71
N PHE A 123 -11.86 -0.56 -5.63
CA PHE A 123 -11.70 -1.10 -4.28
C PHE A 123 -12.87 -1.97 -3.87
N GLU A 124 -14.09 -1.42 -3.95
CA GLU A 124 -15.32 -2.15 -3.61
C GLU A 124 -15.51 -3.36 -4.53
N MET A 125 -15.25 -3.20 -5.83
CA MET A 125 -15.36 -4.30 -6.78
C MET A 125 -14.38 -5.43 -6.44
N LEU A 126 -13.10 -5.11 -6.27
CA LEU A 126 -12.03 -6.07 -5.99
C LEU A 126 -12.23 -6.80 -4.67
N VAL A 127 -12.62 -6.10 -3.61
CA VAL A 127 -12.89 -6.76 -2.33
C VAL A 127 -14.10 -7.69 -2.44
N ASN A 128 -15.18 -7.26 -3.08
CA ASN A 128 -16.36 -8.11 -3.28
C ASN A 128 -16.06 -9.35 -4.13
N LEU A 129 -15.15 -9.23 -5.10
CA LEU A 129 -14.67 -10.38 -5.87
C LEU A 129 -13.85 -11.32 -5.00
N ASN A 130 -12.89 -10.80 -4.23
CA ASN A 130 -12.03 -11.63 -3.37
C ASN A 130 -12.83 -12.39 -2.30
N GLN A 131 -13.96 -11.84 -1.84
CA GLN A 131 -14.86 -12.55 -0.92
C GLN A 131 -15.67 -13.65 -1.60
N LYS A 132 -15.95 -13.54 -2.90
CA LYS A 132 -16.73 -14.53 -3.66
C LYS A 132 -15.89 -15.70 -4.16
N THR A 133 -14.62 -15.46 -4.43
CA THR A 133 -13.67 -16.46 -4.92
C THR A 133 -12.59 -16.64 -3.88
N GLU A 134 -12.56 -17.78 -3.18
CA GLU A 134 -11.61 -18.09 -2.10
C GLU A 134 -10.12 -17.98 -2.50
N SER A 135 -9.82 -17.82 -3.79
CA SER A 135 -8.50 -17.44 -4.31
C SER A 135 -8.66 -16.66 -5.61
N LEU A 136 -8.50 -15.33 -5.60
CA LEU A 136 -8.26 -14.60 -6.84
C LEU A 136 -6.78 -14.71 -7.20
N THR A 137 -6.48 -15.31 -8.35
CA THR A 137 -5.18 -15.11 -8.99
C THR A 137 -5.14 -13.72 -9.63
N ASP A 138 -3.94 -13.18 -9.88
CA ASP A 138 -3.79 -11.93 -10.61
C ASP A 138 -4.61 -11.97 -11.92
N GLU A 139 -4.55 -13.08 -12.66
CA GLU A 139 -5.32 -13.33 -13.89
C GLU A 139 -6.84 -13.17 -13.74
N ASP A 140 -7.40 -13.58 -12.59
CA ASP A 140 -8.84 -13.46 -12.33
C ASP A 140 -9.25 -12.01 -12.08
N ILE A 141 -8.37 -11.22 -11.44
CA ILE A 141 -8.55 -9.77 -11.27
C ILE A 141 -8.56 -9.07 -12.64
N TRP A 142 -7.58 -9.39 -13.51
CA TRP A 142 -7.48 -8.82 -14.85
C TRP A 142 -8.69 -9.19 -15.73
N LYS A 143 -9.13 -10.45 -15.68
CA LYS A 143 -10.31 -10.92 -16.43
C LYS A 143 -11.60 -10.26 -15.94
N THR A 144 -11.75 -10.05 -14.64
CA THR A 144 -13.01 -9.58 -14.08
C THR A 144 -13.22 -8.08 -14.24
N LEU A 145 -12.15 -7.28 -14.15
CA LEU A 145 -12.24 -5.82 -14.32
C LEU A 145 -12.09 -5.37 -15.77
N GLY A 146 -11.64 -6.25 -16.68
CA GLY A 146 -11.41 -5.94 -18.09
C GLY A 146 -10.24 -4.97 -18.34
N THR A 147 -9.71 -4.35 -17.29
CA THR A 147 -8.54 -3.46 -17.27
C THR A 147 -7.92 -3.53 -15.87
N GLY A 148 -6.59 -3.66 -15.75
CA GLY A 148 -5.95 -3.58 -14.43
C GLY A 148 -5.56 -2.15 -14.03
N PRO A 149 -4.59 -1.98 -13.11
CA PRO A 149 -4.23 -0.67 -12.58
C PRO A 149 -3.76 0.27 -13.70
N LEU A 150 -4.09 1.54 -13.55
CA LEU A 150 -3.66 2.62 -14.45
C LEU A 150 -2.17 2.93 -14.30
N ALA A 151 -1.63 2.66 -13.12
CA ALA A 151 -0.21 2.72 -12.79
C ALA A 151 0.05 1.85 -11.56
N GLU A 152 1.24 1.26 -11.47
CA GLU A 152 1.64 0.50 -10.30
C GLU A 152 3.12 0.66 -9.99
N TRP A 153 3.43 0.51 -8.70
CA TRP A 153 4.78 0.45 -8.16
C TRP A 153 4.85 -0.77 -7.25
N LYS A 154 5.23 -1.91 -7.84
CA LYS A 154 5.47 -3.16 -7.11
C LYS A 154 6.96 -3.27 -6.79
N PRO A 155 7.36 -3.40 -5.51
CA PRO A 155 8.75 -3.67 -5.17
C PRO A 155 9.21 -5.03 -5.71
N ASP A 156 10.46 -5.12 -6.19
CA ASP A 156 11.02 -6.33 -6.81
C ASP A 156 11.01 -7.58 -5.91
N VAL A 157 10.89 -7.39 -4.60
CA VAL A 157 10.87 -8.47 -3.60
C VAL A 157 9.49 -9.13 -3.45
N ILE A 158 8.42 -8.47 -3.92
CA ILE A 158 7.04 -8.95 -3.84
C ILE A 158 6.68 -9.68 -5.14
N GLU A 159 6.07 -10.86 -5.01
CA GLU A 159 5.61 -11.72 -6.11
C GLU A 159 4.54 -11.05 -6.98
#